data_AF-A0A7U9RAZ2-F1
#
_entry.id   AF-A0A7U9RAZ2-F1
#
_cell.length_a   1.000
_cell.length_b   1.000
_cell.length_c   1.000
_cell.angle_alpha   90.00
_cell.angle_beta   90.00
_cell.angle_gamma   90.00
#
_symmetry.space_group_name_H-M   'P 1'
#
loop_
_entity.id
_entity.type
_entity.pdbx_description
1 polymer ?
#
loop_
_entity_poly.entity_id
_entity_poly.type
_entity_poly.pdbx_seq_one_letter_code
_entity_poly.pdbx_strand_id
1 'polypeptide(L)'
;MPNMTSPGTGSLNMLQRIEVLERHKENLDKKWLDVQAGSGKTKIGLTFAGMFTALVTINGVNSDAYATFLAQGYGYGGPRMHIVALLNGNDSNFEKDQNEEKIIFTFPNTSGWNCSVLMIQGDAPTYDLS
;
A
#
# COMPACT_ATOMS: atom_id res chain seq x y z
N MET A 1 21.69 -39.26 24.59
CA MET A 1 21.38 -37.82 24.73
C MET A 1 21.83 -37.14 23.44
N PRO A 2 20.94 -36.59 22.62
CA PRO A 2 21.35 -35.92 21.38
C PRO A 2 21.99 -34.56 21.71
N ASN A 3 23.15 -34.33 21.11
CA ASN A 3 23.98 -33.15 21.27
C ASN A 3 23.24 -31.94 20.66
N MET A 4 22.78 -31.01 21.50
CA MET A 4 22.23 -29.73 21.03
C MET A 4 23.39 -28.86 20.54
N THR A 5 23.64 -28.86 19.22
CA THR A 5 24.47 -27.83 18.60
C THR A 5 23.71 -26.51 18.62
N SER A 6 24.23 -25.56 19.40
CA SER A 6 23.86 -24.14 19.38
C SER A 6 23.79 -23.62 17.94
N PRO A 7 22.80 -22.79 17.56
CA PRO A 7 22.81 -22.11 16.27
C PRO A 7 24.01 -21.18 16.24
N GLY A 8 25.02 -21.52 15.43
CA GLY A 8 26.24 -20.73 15.29
C GLY A 8 25.91 -19.30 14.90
N THR A 9 26.45 -18.35 15.66
CA THR A 9 26.51 -16.92 15.32
C THR A 9 27.47 -16.72 14.15
N GLY A 10 27.10 -17.20 12.96
CA GLY A 10 27.87 -16.99 11.74
C GLY A 10 27.68 -15.56 11.26
N SER A 11 28.71 -14.72 11.40
CA SER A 11 28.72 -13.39 10.76
C SER A 11 28.68 -13.58 9.25
N LEU A 12 27.64 -13.06 8.59
CA LEU A 12 27.56 -12.99 7.13
C LEU A 12 28.80 -12.30 6.56
N ASN A 13 29.35 -12.85 5.48
CA ASN A 13 30.39 -12.18 4.71
C ASN A 13 29.80 -10.95 3.96
N MET A 14 30.66 -10.06 3.47
CA MET A 14 30.23 -8.79 2.88
C MET A 14 29.25 -8.97 1.70
N LEU A 15 29.47 -9.96 0.84
CA LEU A 15 28.60 -10.26 -0.30
C LEU A 15 27.22 -10.75 0.16
N GLN A 16 27.17 -11.66 1.13
CA GLN A 16 25.93 -12.13 1.73
C GLN A 16 25.15 -11.00 2.41
N ARG A 17 25.83 -10.04 3.03
CA ARG A 17 25.18 -8.84 3.61
C ARG A 17 24.56 -7.98 2.51
N ILE A 18 25.26 -7.76 1.39
CA ILE A 18 24.73 -7.00 0.25
C ILE A 18 23.49 -7.68 -0.32
N GLU A 19 23.51 -8.99 -0.58
CA GLU A 19 22.35 -9.72 -1.08
C GLU A 19 21.15 -9.69 -0.12
N VAL A 20 21.39 -9.71 1.19
CA VAL A 20 20.32 -9.57 2.19
C VAL A 20 19.72 -8.17 2.16
N LEU A 21 20.56 -7.14 2.04
CA LEU A 21 20.10 -5.75 1.97
C LEU A 21 19.34 -5.47 0.67
N GLU A 22 19.79 -5.99 -0.47
CA GLU A 22 19.12 -5.85 -1.75
C GLU A 22 17.76 -6.55 -1.74
N ARG A 23 17.69 -7.81 -1.26
CA ARG A 23 16.41 -8.51 -1.07
C ARG A 23 15.47 -7.78 -0.11
N HIS A 24 16.02 -7.20 0.96
CA HIS A 24 15.22 -6.43 1.92
C HIS A 24 14.65 -5.17 1.26
N LYS A 25 15.46 -4.45 0.48
CA LYS A 25 15.03 -3.28 -0.28
C LYS A 25 13.96 -3.62 -1.31
N GLU A 26 14.15 -4.67 -2.11
CA GLU A 26 13.15 -5.14 -3.08
C GLU A 26 11.82 -5.50 -2.40
N ASN A 27 11.88 -6.12 -1.21
CA ASN A 27 10.67 -6.43 -0.44
C ASN A 27 9.98 -5.18 0.09
N LEU A 28 10.72 -4.15 0.48
CA LEU A 28 10.14 -2.87 0.92
C LEU A 28 9.49 -2.12 -0.25
N ASP A 29 10.15 -2.09 -1.41
CA ASP A 29 9.63 -1.44 -2.61
C ASP A 29 8.34 -2.11 -3.11
N LYS A 30 8.15 -3.41 -2.83
CA LYS A 30 6.89 -4.12 -3.10
C LYS A 30 5.78 -3.85 -2.09
N LYS A 31 6.09 -3.22 -0.95
CA LYS A 31 5.13 -2.96 0.13
C LYS A 31 4.68 -1.52 0.19
N TRP A 32 5.29 -0.62 -0.58
CA TRP A 32 4.99 0.80 -0.57
C TRP A 32 4.66 1.29 -1.98
N LEU A 33 3.68 2.18 -2.07
CA LEU A 33 3.38 2.93 -3.27
C LEU A 33 3.15 4.39 -2.88
N ASP A 34 3.89 5.32 -3.49
CA ASP A 34 3.68 6.75 -3.37
C ASP A 34 3.35 7.33 -4.74
N VAL A 35 2.20 8.00 -4.86
CA VAL A 35 1.69 8.52 -6.12
C VAL A 35 1.40 10.01 -6.00
N GLN A 36 2.15 10.81 -6.75
CA GLN A 36 1.88 12.23 -6.86
C GLN A 36 0.81 12.50 -7.92
N ALA A 37 -0.30 13.11 -7.50
CA ALA A 37 -1.38 13.50 -8.41
C ALA A 37 -1.08 14.88 -9.01
N GLY A 38 -1.00 14.94 -10.35
CA GLY A 38 -0.91 16.20 -11.08
C GLY A 38 -2.16 17.07 -10.89
N SER A 39 -2.09 18.37 -11.24
CA SER A 39 -3.23 19.28 -11.11
C SER A 39 -4.47 18.76 -11.86
N GLY A 40 -5.65 18.87 -11.23
CA GLY A 40 -6.92 18.41 -11.79
C GLY A 40 -7.20 16.91 -11.68
N LYS A 41 -6.23 16.09 -11.25
CA LYS A 41 -6.42 14.65 -10.99
C LYS A 41 -7.07 14.44 -9.63
N THR A 42 -8.39 14.29 -9.61
CA THR A 42 -9.18 14.21 -8.36
C THR A 42 -9.46 12.78 -7.93
N LYS A 43 -9.08 11.80 -8.76
CA LYS A 43 -9.31 10.38 -8.48
C LYS A 43 -8.05 9.55 -8.65
N ILE A 44 -7.86 8.61 -7.73
CA ILE A 44 -6.91 7.51 -7.88
C ILE A 44 -7.65 6.18 -7.75
N GLY A 45 -7.55 5.35 -8.78
CA GLY A 45 -7.93 3.95 -8.74
C GLY A 45 -6.74 3.12 -8.25
N LEU A 46 -6.96 2.26 -7.26
CA LEU A 46 -5.99 1.27 -6.79
C LEU A 46 -6.53 -0.13 -7.07
N THR A 47 -5.86 -0.89 -7.93
CA THR A 47 -6.19 -2.28 -8.24
C THR A 47 -5.28 -3.21 -7.46
N PHE A 48 -5.89 -4.02 -6.59
CA PHE A 48 -5.18 -4.97 -5.75
C PHE A 48 -5.26 -6.36 -6.37
N ALA A 49 -4.26 -7.20 -6.06
CA ALA A 49 -4.26 -8.60 -6.48
C ALA A 49 -4.38 -9.53 -5.27
N GLY A 50 -5.38 -10.43 -5.31
CA GLY A 50 -5.54 -11.48 -4.30
C GLY A 50 -5.87 -10.95 -2.90
N MET A 51 -5.37 -11.61 -1.86
CA MET A 51 -5.59 -11.19 -0.48
C MET A 51 -4.64 -10.08 -0.09
N PHE A 52 -5.18 -8.97 0.43
CA PHE A 52 -4.38 -7.81 0.80
C PHE A 52 -4.89 -7.13 2.08
N THR A 53 -4.01 -6.39 2.72
CA THR A 53 -4.36 -5.41 3.75
C THR A 53 -3.45 -4.22 3.57
N ALA A 54 -4.04 -3.04 3.42
CA ALA A 54 -3.32 -1.81 3.09
C ALA A 54 -3.84 -0.62 3.90
N LEU A 55 -2.91 0.24 4.32
CA LEU A 55 -3.20 1.58 4.80
C LEU A 55 -3.04 2.53 3.62
N VAL A 56 -4.10 3.25 3.27
CA VAL A 56 -4.11 4.22 2.17
C VAL A 56 -4.27 5.61 2.76
N THR A 57 -3.35 6.52 2.46
CA THR A 57 -3.36 7.89 2.96
C THR A 57 -3.37 8.86 1.79
N ILE A 58 -4.32 9.78 1.79
CA ILE A 58 -4.35 10.93 0.89
C ILE A 58 -3.77 12.12 1.64
N ASN A 59 -2.63 12.60 1.17
CA ASN A 59 -1.87 13.70 1.76
C ASN A 59 -2.18 15.00 1.01
N GLY A 60 -2.52 16.04 1.78
CA GLY A 60 -2.73 17.39 1.27
C GLY A 60 -1.43 18.11 0.91
N VAL A 61 -1.57 19.36 0.48
CA VAL A 61 -0.47 20.24 0.01
C VAL A 61 0.71 20.33 0.98
N ASN A 62 0.44 20.33 2.28
CA ASN A 62 1.47 20.44 3.33
C ASN A 62 1.99 19.08 3.82
N SER A 63 1.69 17.99 3.10
CA SER A 63 1.95 16.61 3.53
C SER A 63 1.19 16.18 4.80
N ASP A 64 0.20 16.96 5.22
CA ASP A 64 -0.74 16.56 6.27
C ASP A 64 -1.71 15.49 5.73
N ALA A 65 -1.98 14.46 6.52
CA ALA A 65 -2.96 13.44 6.18
C ALA A 65 -4.36 14.07 6.13
N TYR A 66 -4.93 14.16 4.92
CA TYR A 66 -6.28 14.68 4.71
C TYR A 66 -7.33 13.58 4.87
N ALA A 67 -7.03 12.39 4.36
CA ALA A 67 -7.85 11.20 4.55
C ALA A 67 -6.97 9.97 4.72
N THR A 68 -7.44 8.99 5.49
CA THR A 68 -6.76 7.72 5.71
C THR A 68 -7.76 6.60 5.79
N PHE A 69 -7.49 5.52 5.08
CA PHE A 69 -8.35 4.37 4.94
C PHE A 69 -7.59 3.09 5.26
N LEU A 70 -8.27 2.16 5.93
CA LEU A 70 -7.82 0.78 6.01
C LEU A 70 -8.62 -0.03 4.97
N ALA A 71 -7.91 -0.58 3.98
CA ALA A 71 -8.47 -1.41 2.93
C ALA A 71 -8.03 -2.86 3.11
N GLN A 72 -8.96 -3.79 2.98
CA GLN A 72 -8.71 -5.22 3.12
C GLN A 72 -9.47 -6.00 2.05
N GLY A 73 -8.75 -6.89 1.36
CA GLY A 73 -9.33 -7.89 0.45
C GLY A 73 -9.20 -9.29 1.04
N TYR A 74 -10.30 -10.04 1.08
CA TYR A 74 -10.34 -11.41 1.60
C TYR A 74 -11.29 -12.33 0.82
N GLY A 75 -11.11 -13.63 1.00
CA GLY A 75 -11.99 -14.68 0.45
C GLY A 75 -11.40 -15.43 -0.75
N TYR A 76 -11.86 -16.67 -0.95
CA TYR A 76 -11.55 -17.51 -2.11
C TYR A 76 -12.71 -17.44 -3.11
N GLY A 77 -12.41 -17.22 -4.41
CA GLY A 77 -13.41 -17.17 -5.49
C GLY A 77 -13.83 -15.76 -5.95
N GLY A 78 -13.07 -14.73 -5.58
CA GLY A 78 -13.28 -13.32 -5.91
C GLY A 78 -13.12 -12.45 -4.65
N PRO A 79 -12.31 -11.38 -4.65
CA PRO A 79 -11.99 -10.67 -3.42
C PRO A 79 -13.19 -9.88 -2.92
N ARG A 80 -13.61 -10.19 -1.70
CA ARG A 80 -14.49 -9.33 -0.92
C ARG A 80 -13.64 -8.21 -0.37
N MET A 81 -13.93 -6.98 -0.77
CA MET A 81 -13.22 -5.80 -0.32
C MET A 81 -13.99 -5.06 0.78
N HIS A 82 -13.33 -4.84 1.91
CA HIS A 82 -13.80 -3.99 3.01
C HIS A 82 -12.88 -2.79 3.16
N ILE A 83 -13.47 -1.61 3.29
CA ILE A 83 -12.75 -0.35 3.44
C ILE A 83 -13.42 0.43 4.55
N VAL A 84 -12.61 0.96 5.46
CA VAL A 84 -13.06 1.86 6.52
C VAL A 84 -12.21 3.11 6.50
N ALA A 85 -12.87 4.27 6.58
CA ALA A 85 -12.19 5.53 6.80
C ALA A 85 -11.77 5.63 8.27
N LEU A 86 -10.47 5.79 8.51
CA LEU A 86 -9.91 6.08 9.83
C LEU A 86 -9.92 7.59 10.10
N LEU A 87 -9.69 8.37 9.04
CA LEU A 87 -9.81 9.82 8.98
C LEU A 87 -10.41 10.16 7.61
N ASN A 88 -11.42 11.03 7.56
CA ASN A 88 -12.02 11.44 6.29
C ASN A 88 -12.21 12.95 6.25
N GLY A 89 -11.57 13.61 5.29
CA GLY A 89 -11.87 15.00 4.97
C GLY A 89 -13.27 15.13 4.36
N ASN A 90 -13.85 16.34 4.44
CA ASN A 90 -15.24 16.57 4.04
C ASN A 90 -15.53 16.23 2.56
N ASP A 91 -14.53 16.41 1.70
CA ASP A 91 -14.66 16.18 0.25
C ASP A 91 -13.93 14.91 -0.23
N SER A 92 -13.52 14.01 0.67
CA SER A 92 -13.00 12.69 0.29
C SER A 92 -14.06 11.61 0.33
N ASN A 93 -14.05 10.76 -0.70
CA ASN A 93 -14.93 9.60 -0.82
C ASN A 93 -14.17 8.41 -1.40
N PHE A 94 -14.73 7.21 -1.26
CA PHE A 94 -14.23 6.02 -1.94
C PHE A 94 -15.37 5.19 -2.52
N GLU A 95 -15.08 4.52 -3.62
CA GLU A 95 -15.99 3.61 -4.31
C GLU A 95 -15.27 2.29 -4.58
N LYS A 96 -16.01 1.18 -4.55
CA LYS A 96 -15.50 -0.14 -4.90
C LYS A 96 -15.98 -0.51 -6.28
N ASP A 97 -15.06 -0.77 -7.19
CA ASP A 97 -15.37 -1.52 -8.40
C ASP A 97 -15.22 -3.01 -8.10
N GLN A 98 -16.34 -3.71 -8.03
CA GLN A 98 -16.37 -5.13 -7.71
C GLN A 98 -15.91 -6.02 -8.88
N ASN A 99 -15.86 -5.50 -10.10
CA ASN A 99 -15.45 -6.26 -11.28
C ASN A 99 -13.93 -6.24 -11.46
N GLU A 100 -13.25 -5.17 -11.02
CA GLU A 100 -11.83 -4.93 -11.28
C GLU A 100 -10.92 -5.06 -10.05
N GLU A 101 -11.41 -5.59 -8.92
CA GLU A 101 -10.65 -5.64 -7.64
C GLU A 101 -10.07 -4.26 -7.27
N LYS A 102 -10.82 -3.21 -7.60
CA LYS A 102 -10.34 -1.82 -7.63
C LYS A 102 -11.09 -0.94 -6.65
N ILE A 103 -10.34 -0.08 -5.97
CA ILE A 103 -10.87 0.93 -5.06
C ILE A 103 -10.53 2.30 -5.62
N ILE A 104 -11.55 3.11 -5.85
CA ILE A 104 -11.41 4.44 -6.41
C ILE A 104 -11.58 5.45 -5.28
N PHE A 105 -10.52 6.18 -4.96
CA PHE A 105 -10.55 7.26 -3.99
C PHE A 105 -10.71 8.58 -4.73
N THR A 106 -11.69 9.37 -4.31
CA THR A 106 -11.93 10.74 -4.80
C THR A 106 -11.55 11.73 -3.72
N PHE A 107 -10.86 12.81 -4.10
CA PHE A 107 -10.40 13.85 -3.17
C PHE A 107 -10.32 15.21 -3.89
N PRO A 108 -10.40 16.32 -3.14
CA PRO A 108 -10.33 17.67 -3.72
C PRO A 108 -8.87 17.99 -4.10
N ASN A 109 -8.48 17.69 -5.33
CA ASN A 109 -7.14 18.06 -5.81
C ASN A 109 -7.12 19.51 -6.32
N THR A 110 -6.71 20.43 -5.44
CA THR A 110 -6.51 21.85 -5.76
C THR A 110 -5.08 22.17 -6.24
N SER A 111 -4.07 21.40 -5.82
CA SER A 111 -2.69 21.44 -6.34
C SER A 111 -1.78 20.44 -5.59
N GLY A 112 -1.09 19.51 -6.26
CA GLY A 112 0.09 18.84 -5.69
C GLY A 112 -0.16 17.84 -4.55
N TRP A 113 -1.17 16.98 -4.70
CA TRP A 113 -1.52 15.96 -3.70
C TRP A 113 -0.70 14.68 -3.86
N ASN A 114 -0.59 13.88 -2.79
CA ASN A 114 0.05 12.56 -2.81
C ASN A 114 -0.89 11.49 -2.24
N CYS A 115 -0.97 10.33 -2.88
CA CYS A 115 -1.54 9.11 -2.32
C CYS A 115 -0.41 8.15 -1.92
N SER A 116 -0.31 7.86 -0.64
CA SER A 116 0.63 6.89 -0.08
C SER A 116 -0.11 5.61 0.31
N VAL A 117 0.44 4.46 -0.05
CA VAL A 117 -0.10 3.14 0.28
C VAL A 117 0.99 2.34 0.97
N LEU A 118 0.70 1.90 2.19
CA LEU A 118 1.50 0.92 2.92
C LEU A 118 0.76 -0.42 2.91
N MET A 119 1.35 -1.42 2.26
CA MET A 119 0.90 -2.80 2.31
C MET A 119 1.35 -3.46 3.60
N ILE A 120 0.38 -3.83 4.42
CA ILE A 120 0.58 -4.70 5.59
C ILE A 120 0.68 -6.16 5.10
N GLN A 121 -0.16 -6.52 4.14
CA GLN A 121 -0.18 -7.84 3.49
C GLN A 121 -0.50 -7.68 2.00
N GLY A 122 0.08 -8.56 1.17
CA GLY A 122 -0.03 -8.48 -0.28
C GLY A 122 1.06 -7.60 -0.89
N ASP A 123 1.04 -7.49 -2.22
CA ASP A 123 1.95 -6.64 -2.98
C ASP A 123 1.29 -5.28 -3.25
N ALA A 124 2.11 -4.26 -3.52
CA ALA A 124 1.64 -2.92 -3.84
C ALA A 124 0.64 -2.96 -5.01
N PRO A 125 -0.47 -2.20 -4.93
CA PRO A 125 -1.45 -2.17 -6.00
C PRO A 125 -0.89 -1.49 -7.25
N THR A 126 -1.50 -1.77 -8.40
CA THR A 126 -1.36 -0.90 -9.57
C THR A 126 -2.32 0.28 -9.45
N TYR A 127 -2.06 1.36 -10.19
CA TYR A 127 -2.85 2.58 -10.08
C TYR A 127 -3.14 3.28 -11.41
N ASP A 128 -4.23 4.03 -11.43
CA ASP A 128 -4.61 4.96 -12.49
C ASP A 128 -5.12 6.29 -11.92
N LEU A 129 -4.79 7.40 -12.59
CA LEU A 129 -5.15 8.75 -12.18
C LEU A 129 -6.13 9.38 -13.18
N SER A 130 -7.32 9.79 -12.70
CA SER A 130 -8.31 10.51 -13.51
C SER A 130 -8.54 11.94 -13.06
#